data_AF-W4L8V5-F1
#
_entry.id   AF-W4L8V5-F1
#
_cell.length_a   1.000
_cell.length_b   1.000
_cell.length_c   1.000
_cell.angle_alpha   90.00
_cell.angle_beta   90.00
_cell.angle_gamma   90.00
#
_symmetry.space_group_name_H-M   'P 1'
#
loop_
_entity.id
_entity.type
_entity.pdbx_description
1 polymer ?
#
loop_
_entity_poly.entity_id
_entity_poly.type
_entity_poly.pdbx_seq_one_letter_code
_entity_poly.pdbx_strand_id
1 'polypeptide(L)'
;MNVAQRVGSRKLAKQPISAWERLLYGLGELLVYGPLKDNLGFGRIRLAYTAGEAIGPEIFTFYRSLGINIKQLYGMTEASVFVCVQPDGEVKPDTVGTAMPEVELKISDAGEVLYRSPGVFMGYYKNPEATAEAMDDGWVHSGDAGYLDEHNHLKIIDRARDVSRLADESETLFAPRYIENKLKFSQFIKEAVVHGSDRPFVGVFINIDLEAVGNWSERQGLAYTSYSDLAARPEVYDLIQGEIERVNASLAEEPQMTGAQIQRFLILHKELDPDDGELTRTRKVRRGVIAQKYGELITALYGDDDHIAIEAQVMFEDGRSGTVRADLQIRDVAPTAALAAAP
;
A
#
# COMPACT_ATOMS: atom_id res chain seq x y z
N MET A 1 -5.87 3.64 -23.81
CA MET A 1 -4.66 3.77 -22.97
C MET A 1 -3.62 2.65 -23.17
N ASN A 2 -3.99 1.48 -23.70
CA ASN A 2 -3.09 0.32 -23.83
C ASN A 2 -1.77 0.59 -24.58
N VAL A 3 -1.79 1.40 -25.66
CA VAL A 3 -0.56 1.82 -26.36
C VAL A 3 0.35 2.63 -25.45
N ALA A 4 -0.22 3.57 -24.68
CA ALA A 4 0.51 4.40 -23.73
C ALA A 4 1.17 3.55 -22.64
N GLN A 5 0.44 2.61 -22.05
CA GLN A 5 0.95 1.72 -21.00
C GLN A 5 2.13 0.88 -21.51
N ARG A 6 2.01 0.32 -22.72
CA ARG A 6 3.07 -0.49 -23.33
C ARG A 6 4.30 0.33 -23.70
N VAL A 7 4.14 1.55 -24.21
CA VAL A 7 5.23 2.31 -24.85
C VAL A 7 5.83 3.38 -23.92
N GLY A 8 5.01 4.04 -23.08
CA GLY A 8 5.43 5.20 -22.28
C GLY A 8 6.58 4.88 -21.33
N SER A 9 6.44 3.86 -20.50
CA SER A 9 7.50 3.43 -19.56
C SER A 9 8.78 3.00 -20.29
N ARG A 10 8.67 2.24 -21.40
CA ARG A 10 9.82 1.81 -22.22
C ARG A 10 10.54 2.99 -22.86
N LYS A 11 9.78 3.97 -23.37
CA LYS A 11 10.31 5.22 -23.94
C LYS A 11 11.08 6.02 -22.88
N LEU A 12 10.53 6.14 -21.67
CA LEU A 12 11.20 6.81 -20.54
C LEU A 12 12.47 6.07 -20.10
N ALA A 13 12.44 4.73 -20.14
CA ALA A 13 13.60 3.88 -19.85
C ALA A 13 14.61 3.78 -21.02
N LYS A 14 14.43 4.54 -22.11
CA LYS A 14 15.25 4.50 -23.33
C LYS A 14 15.38 3.09 -23.95
N GLN A 15 14.41 2.22 -23.71
CA GLN A 15 14.37 0.89 -24.29
C GLN A 15 13.96 0.97 -25.78
N PRO A 16 14.39 0.01 -26.61
CA PRO A 16 14.04 -0.01 -28.03
C PRO A 16 12.52 -0.13 -28.18
N ILE A 17 11.94 0.73 -29.03
CA ILE A 17 10.52 0.73 -29.41
C ILE A 17 10.42 0.74 -30.93
N SER A 18 9.48 -0.03 -31.48
CA SER A 18 9.31 -0.18 -32.92
C SER A 18 8.84 1.12 -33.59
N ALA A 19 9.08 1.26 -34.90
CA ALA A 19 8.62 2.43 -35.66
C ALA A 19 7.08 2.59 -35.61
N TRP A 20 6.36 1.48 -35.63
CA TRP A 20 4.90 1.46 -35.51
C TRP A 20 4.42 1.92 -34.13
N GLU A 21 5.05 1.44 -33.05
CA GLU A 21 4.76 1.91 -31.69
C GLU A 21 5.04 3.41 -31.53
N ARG A 22 6.14 3.92 -32.11
CA ARG A 22 6.45 5.35 -32.11
C ARG A 22 5.38 6.18 -32.80
N LEU A 23 4.90 5.72 -33.96
CA LEU A 23 3.83 6.39 -34.70
C LEU A 23 2.53 6.41 -33.89
N LEU A 24 2.08 5.26 -33.41
CA LEU A 24 0.85 5.16 -32.62
C LEU A 24 0.91 5.99 -31.33
N TYR A 25 2.06 5.96 -30.64
CA TYR A 25 2.27 6.77 -29.44
C TYR A 25 2.28 8.27 -29.78
N GLY A 26 2.88 8.67 -30.90
CA GLY A 26 2.86 10.06 -31.37
C GLY A 26 1.47 10.57 -31.75
N LEU A 27 0.66 9.74 -32.40
CA LEU A 27 -0.76 10.04 -32.65
C LEU A 27 -1.54 10.15 -31.34
N GLY A 28 -1.29 9.24 -30.39
CA GLY A 28 -1.86 9.30 -29.05
C GLY A 28 -1.45 10.58 -28.32
N GLU A 29 -0.20 11.02 -28.43
CA GLU A 29 0.29 12.28 -27.86
C GLU A 29 -0.46 13.48 -28.42
N LEU A 30 -0.72 13.52 -29.73
CA LEU A 30 -1.45 14.62 -30.38
C LEU A 30 -2.93 14.64 -30.01
N LEU A 31 -3.59 13.47 -29.95
CA LEU A 31 -5.05 13.37 -29.89
C LEU A 31 -5.60 13.10 -28.49
N VAL A 32 -4.81 12.51 -27.60
CA VAL A 32 -5.28 12.02 -26.30
C VAL A 32 -4.37 12.46 -25.15
N TYR A 33 -3.09 12.06 -25.17
CA TYR A 33 -2.20 12.23 -24.02
C TYR A 33 -1.77 13.69 -23.83
N GLY A 34 -1.52 14.42 -24.92
CA GLY A 34 -1.21 15.84 -24.89
C GLY A 34 -2.37 16.68 -24.34
N PRO A 35 -3.59 16.59 -24.92
CA PRO A 35 -4.77 17.27 -24.37
C PRO A 35 -5.09 16.88 -22.93
N LEU A 36 -4.95 15.59 -22.57
CA LEU A 36 -5.14 15.13 -21.19
C LEU A 36 -4.11 15.76 -20.24
N LYS A 37 -2.82 15.76 -20.62
CA LYS A 37 -1.78 16.43 -19.83
C LYS A 37 -2.03 17.92 -19.70
N ASP A 38 -2.50 18.59 -20.75
CA ASP A 38 -2.81 20.01 -20.71
C ASP A 38 -3.97 20.32 -19.75
N ASN A 39 -5.05 19.52 -19.82
CA ASN A 39 -6.18 19.63 -18.89
C ASN A 39 -5.78 19.39 -17.42
N LEU A 40 -4.87 18.45 -17.18
CA LEU A 40 -4.30 18.19 -15.85
C LEU A 40 -3.22 19.21 -15.43
N GLY A 41 -2.86 20.17 -16.29
CA GLY A 41 -1.81 21.16 -16.02
C GLY A 41 -0.37 20.62 -16.10
N PHE A 42 -0.17 19.44 -16.69
CA PHE A 42 1.10 18.73 -16.78
C PHE A 42 1.91 18.99 -18.05
N GLY A 43 1.43 19.86 -18.95
CA GLY A 43 2.07 20.13 -20.24
C GLY A 43 3.52 20.65 -20.18
N ARG A 44 3.97 21.17 -19.03
CA ARG A 44 5.33 21.72 -18.84
C ARG A 44 6.15 21.00 -17.75
N ILE A 45 5.71 19.84 -17.27
CA ILE A 45 6.46 19.09 -16.26
C ILE A 45 7.80 18.62 -16.85
N ARG A 46 8.88 18.93 -16.14
CA ARG A 46 10.25 18.45 -16.45
C ARG A 46 10.76 17.44 -15.45
N LEU A 47 10.29 17.55 -14.20
CA LEU A 47 10.70 16.75 -13.06
C LEU A 47 9.45 16.44 -12.25
N ALA A 48 9.24 15.16 -11.94
CA ALA A 48 8.12 14.71 -11.14
C ALA A 48 8.65 13.73 -10.09
N TYR A 49 8.53 14.11 -8.82
CA TYR A 49 8.84 13.24 -7.69
C TYR A 49 7.61 13.09 -6.81
N THR A 50 7.46 11.90 -6.24
CA THR A 50 6.55 11.61 -5.14
C THR A 50 7.35 11.20 -3.92
N ALA A 51 6.88 11.57 -2.74
CA ALA A 51 7.53 11.30 -1.46
C ALA A 51 6.48 11.23 -0.34
N GLY A 52 6.91 10.91 0.88
CA GLY A 52 6.07 10.89 2.07
C GLY A 52 5.35 9.56 2.30
N GLU A 53 4.72 9.00 1.26
CA GLU A 53 4.08 7.68 1.32
C GLU A 53 4.21 6.93 -0.01
N ALA A 54 4.05 5.61 0.03
CA ALA A 54 4.05 4.77 -1.15
C ALA A 54 2.81 5.07 -2.00
N ILE A 55 3.01 5.17 -3.32
CA ILE A 55 1.91 5.27 -4.28
C ILE A 55 1.79 3.97 -5.06
N GLY A 56 0.57 3.65 -5.49
CA GLY A 56 0.32 2.39 -6.17
C GLY A 56 1.06 2.27 -7.51
N PRO A 57 1.55 1.06 -7.88
CA PRO A 57 2.18 0.80 -9.17
C PRO A 57 1.32 1.23 -10.36
N GLU A 58 -0.01 1.20 -10.23
CA GLU A 58 -0.94 1.62 -11.27
C GLU A 58 -0.92 3.14 -11.49
N ILE A 59 -0.91 3.94 -10.41
CA ILE A 59 -0.76 5.41 -10.49
C ILE A 59 0.59 5.75 -11.13
N PHE A 60 1.63 5.03 -10.69
CA PHE A 60 2.97 5.16 -11.24
C PHE A 60 3.00 4.88 -12.74
N THR A 61 2.39 3.76 -13.15
CA THR A 61 2.27 3.34 -14.54
C THR A 61 1.44 4.32 -15.37
N PHE A 62 0.34 4.84 -14.82
CA PHE A 62 -0.51 5.82 -15.48
C PHE A 62 0.26 7.08 -15.87
N TYR A 63 0.94 7.73 -14.93
CA TYR A 63 1.70 8.95 -15.24
C TYR A 63 2.87 8.69 -16.19
N ARG A 64 3.58 7.57 -16.01
CA ARG A 64 4.67 7.17 -16.91
C ARG A 64 4.17 6.83 -18.31
N SER A 65 2.96 6.29 -18.44
CA SER A 65 2.31 6.04 -19.72
C SER A 65 2.05 7.32 -20.51
N LEU A 66 1.84 8.46 -19.83
CA LEU A 66 1.69 9.79 -20.42
C LEU A 66 3.02 10.46 -20.77
N GLY A 67 4.15 9.78 -20.52
CA GLY A 67 5.49 10.31 -20.70
C GLY A 67 5.95 11.24 -19.58
N ILE A 68 5.27 11.24 -18.43
CA ILE A 68 5.71 11.96 -17.23
C ILE A 68 6.65 11.02 -16.47
N ASN A 69 7.92 11.40 -16.35
CA ASN A 69 8.92 10.63 -15.61
C ASN A 69 8.73 10.83 -14.10
N ILE A 70 7.60 10.38 -13.56
CA ILE A 70 7.37 10.32 -12.12
C ILE A 70 8.30 9.27 -11.52
N LYS A 71 8.91 9.66 -10.39
CA LYS A 71 9.91 8.89 -9.66
C LYS A 71 9.65 9.01 -8.17
N GLN A 72 10.06 8.02 -7.40
CA GLN A 72 9.97 8.05 -5.96
C GLN A 72 11.24 8.61 -5.34
N LEU A 73 11.04 9.33 -4.23
CA LEU A 73 12.06 9.87 -3.35
C LEU A 73 11.75 9.38 -1.94
N TYR A 74 12.75 8.86 -1.25
CA TYR A 74 12.69 8.57 0.18
C TYR A 74 13.59 9.52 0.97
N GLY A 75 13.07 9.94 2.11
CA GLY A 75 13.52 11.12 2.79
C GLY A 75 12.83 11.35 4.11
N MET A 76 13.52 12.06 4.99
CA MET A 76 13.00 12.48 6.28
C MET A 76 13.60 13.83 6.69
N THR A 77 13.03 14.45 7.71
CA THR A 77 13.46 15.77 8.20
C THR A 77 14.91 15.72 8.69
N GLU A 78 15.25 14.62 9.36
CA GLU A 78 16.55 14.31 9.94
C GLU A 78 17.65 14.12 8.87
N ALA A 79 17.26 13.94 7.60
CA ALA A 79 18.15 13.80 6.44
C ALA A 79 18.20 15.04 5.54
N SER A 80 17.53 16.14 5.93
CA SER A 80 17.29 17.26 5.02
C SER A 80 16.65 16.80 3.70
N VAL A 81 15.66 15.89 3.81
CA VAL A 81 14.84 15.30 2.73
C VAL A 81 15.52 14.21 1.88
N PHE A 82 16.82 14.19 1.66
CA PHE A 82 17.38 13.32 0.60
C PHE A 82 18.12 12.10 1.17
N VAL A 83 17.51 10.90 1.03
CA VAL A 83 18.16 9.62 1.35
C VAL A 83 18.29 8.75 0.10
N CYS A 84 17.17 8.40 -0.53
CA CYS A 84 17.15 7.62 -1.77
C CYS A 84 16.33 8.31 -2.86
N VAL A 85 16.72 8.07 -4.11
CA VAL A 85 15.95 8.50 -5.27
C VAL A 85 16.01 7.45 -6.36
N GLN A 86 14.93 7.29 -7.11
CA GLN A 86 14.96 6.46 -8.31
C GLN A 86 15.78 7.16 -9.42
N PRO A 87 16.79 6.48 -10.00
CA PRO A 87 17.52 7.01 -11.15
C PRO A 87 16.63 7.06 -12.40
N ASP A 88 17.01 7.88 -13.37
CA ASP A 88 16.38 7.82 -14.69
C ASP A 88 16.73 6.48 -15.38
N GLY A 89 15.71 5.77 -15.85
CA GLY A 89 15.89 4.47 -16.51
C GLY A 89 15.81 3.26 -15.58
N GLU A 90 15.97 3.47 -14.27
CA GLU A 90 15.95 2.41 -13.24
C GLU A 90 14.76 2.61 -12.30
N VAL A 91 13.58 2.77 -12.88
CA VAL A 91 12.40 3.16 -12.11
C VAL A 91 11.55 1.92 -11.80
N LYS A 92 11.64 1.44 -10.56
CA LYS A 92 10.94 0.25 -10.07
C LYS A 92 9.81 0.63 -9.11
N PRO A 93 8.53 0.40 -9.45
CA PRO A 93 7.38 0.91 -8.67
C PRO A 93 7.32 0.50 -7.20
N ASP A 94 8.01 -0.58 -6.84
CA ASP A 94 8.06 -1.21 -5.53
C ASP A 94 9.28 -0.80 -4.69
N THR A 95 10.13 0.10 -5.19
CA THR A 95 11.34 0.59 -4.49
C THR A 95 11.34 2.11 -4.35
N VAL A 96 12.02 2.62 -3.34
CA VAL A 96 12.28 4.06 -3.20
C VAL A 96 13.54 4.54 -3.94
N GLY A 97 14.20 3.64 -4.66
CA GLY A 97 15.38 3.93 -5.46
C GLY A 97 16.69 3.62 -4.74
N THR A 98 17.79 4.16 -5.26
CA THR A 98 19.15 3.95 -4.74
C THR A 98 19.54 5.11 -3.83
N ALA A 99 20.58 4.90 -3.00
CA ALA A 99 21.17 5.97 -2.21
C ALA A 99 21.55 7.19 -3.09
N MET A 100 21.30 8.39 -2.58
CA MET A 100 21.79 9.62 -3.20
C MET A 100 23.33 9.69 -3.14
N PRO A 101 23.98 10.53 -3.97
CA PRO A 101 25.41 10.78 -3.84
C PRO A 101 25.78 11.16 -2.41
N GLU A 102 26.87 10.58 -1.90
CA GLU A 102 27.38 10.80 -0.54
C GLU A 102 26.45 10.29 0.59
N VAL A 103 25.38 9.56 0.27
CA VAL A 103 24.56 8.84 1.24
C VAL A 103 25.04 7.39 1.34
N GLU A 104 25.36 6.97 2.54
CA GLU A 104 25.62 5.57 2.87
C GLU A 104 24.38 4.96 3.51
N LEU A 105 24.05 3.73 3.09
CA LEU A 105 22.93 2.95 3.62
C LEU A 105 23.44 1.68 4.28
N LYS A 106 22.80 1.30 5.37
CA LYS A 106 23.01 0.03 6.06
C LYS A 106 21.67 -0.49 6.57
N ILE A 107 21.42 -1.78 6.46
CA ILE A 107 20.28 -2.42 7.13
C ILE A 107 20.79 -3.04 8.43
N SER A 108 20.11 -2.77 9.55
CA SER A 108 20.44 -3.36 10.84
C SER A 108 20.04 -4.83 10.90
N ASP A 109 20.54 -5.58 11.89
CA ASP A 109 20.15 -6.99 12.08
C ASP A 109 18.65 -7.14 12.37
N ALA A 110 18.01 -6.08 12.88
CA ALA A 110 16.56 -5.99 13.10
C ALA A 110 15.77 -5.56 11.86
N GLY A 111 16.44 -5.31 10.73
CA GLY A 111 15.82 -4.88 9.47
C GLY A 111 15.56 -3.38 9.36
N GLU A 112 16.06 -2.56 10.30
CA GLU A 112 15.93 -1.10 10.25
C GLU A 112 16.90 -0.49 9.22
N VAL A 113 16.44 0.49 8.46
CA VAL A 113 17.26 1.29 7.56
C VAL A 113 18.04 2.32 8.36
N LEU A 114 19.36 2.22 8.32
CA LEU A 114 20.30 3.20 8.84
C LEU A 114 20.91 3.97 7.67
N TYR A 115 21.13 5.27 7.86
CA TYR A 115 21.81 6.08 6.86
C TYR A 115 22.84 7.04 7.48
N ARG A 116 23.85 7.38 6.70
CA ARG A 116 24.78 8.47 6.98
C ARG A 116 24.82 9.38 5.77
N SER A 117 24.72 10.70 5.97
CA SER A 117 24.77 11.67 4.87
C SER A 117 25.27 13.04 5.32
N PRO A 118 25.73 13.89 4.38
CA PRO A 118 26.03 15.30 4.68
C PRO A 118 24.81 16.10 5.17
N GLY A 119 23.59 15.63 4.86
CA GLY A 119 22.33 16.29 5.22
C GLY A 119 21.78 15.91 6.59
N VAL A 120 22.52 15.09 7.37
CA VAL A 120 22.12 14.67 8.72
C VAL A 120 21.96 15.88 9.64
N PHE A 121 20.84 15.94 10.35
CA PHE A 121 20.57 16.97 11.36
C PHE A 121 21.59 16.98 12.52
N MET A 122 21.67 18.09 13.24
CA MET A 122 22.55 18.21 14.42
C MET A 122 22.00 17.54 15.69
N GLY A 123 20.73 17.09 15.65
CA GLY A 123 20.00 16.56 16.80
C GLY A 123 18.71 17.32 17.10
N TYR A 124 17.95 16.78 18.04
CA TYR A 124 16.68 17.37 18.48
C TYR A 124 16.89 18.52 19.46
N TYR A 125 16.16 19.61 19.27
CA TYR A 125 16.29 20.80 20.10
C TYR A 125 15.98 20.50 21.58
N LYS A 126 16.97 20.74 22.45
CA LYS A 126 16.91 20.51 23.91
C LYS A 126 16.59 19.06 24.31
N ASN A 127 16.87 18.09 23.45
CA ASN A 127 16.64 16.67 23.75
C ASN A 127 17.87 15.81 23.38
N PRO A 128 18.91 15.82 24.23
CA PRO A 128 20.13 15.04 23.98
C PRO A 128 19.90 13.53 24.04
N GLU A 129 18.95 13.06 24.87
CA GLU A 129 18.60 11.63 24.97
C GLU A 129 18.01 11.11 23.67
N ALA A 130 16.96 11.75 23.14
CA ALA A 130 16.39 11.36 21.85
C ALA A 130 17.38 11.54 20.69
N THR A 131 18.34 12.47 20.80
CA THR A 131 19.39 12.65 19.79
C THR A 131 20.34 11.46 19.77
N ALA A 132 20.77 10.99 20.95
CA ALA A 132 21.64 9.82 21.08
C ALA A 132 20.91 8.52 20.70
N GLU A 133 19.60 8.43 20.94
CA GLU A 133 18.79 7.30 20.48
C GLU A 133 18.62 7.28 18.95
N ALA A 134 18.46 8.46 18.33
CA ALA A 134 18.23 8.54 16.89
C ALA A 134 19.51 8.49 16.05
N MET A 135 20.67 8.76 16.63
CA MET A 135 21.93 8.78 15.89
C MET A 135 23.11 8.33 16.76
N ASP A 136 23.90 7.39 16.24
CA ASP A 136 25.14 6.91 16.83
C ASP A 136 26.26 6.87 15.78
N ASP A 137 27.45 7.40 16.11
CA ASP A 137 28.62 7.49 15.21
C ASP A 137 28.31 8.01 13.78
N GLY A 138 27.40 8.99 13.68
CA GLY A 138 26.96 9.60 12.42
C GLY A 138 25.99 8.73 11.60
N TRP A 139 25.63 7.55 12.08
CA TRP A 139 24.53 6.74 11.53
C TRP A 139 23.22 7.13 12.19
N VAL A 140 22.23 7.48 11.39
CA VAL A 140 20.88 7.81 11.85
C VAL A 140 19.97 6.59 11.73
N HIS A 141 19.26 6.30 12.81
CA HIS A 141 18.15 5.37 12.89
C HIS A 141 16.91 6.00 12.26
N SER A 142 16.52 5.55 11.06
CA SER A 142 15.35 6.12 10.37
C SER A 142 14.01 5.77 11.03
N GLY A 143 13.99 4.70 11.83
CA GLY A 143 12.77 4.09 12.34
C GLY A 143 11.92 3.41 11.27
N ASP A 144 12.43 3.25 10.04
CA ASP A 144 11.80 2.54 8.93
C ASP A 144 12.51 1.20 8.72
N ALA A 145 11.73 0.14 8.51
CA ALA A 145 12.22 -1.19 8.17
C ALA A 145 12.24 -1.37 6.66
N GLY A 146 13.29 -2.02 6.14
CA GLY A 146 13.47 -2.20 4.72
C GLY A 146 14.59 -3.15 4.36
N TYR A 147 14.74 -3.41 3.07
CA TYR A 147 15.83 -4.22 2.53
C TYR A 147 16.29 -3.66 1.19
N LEU A 148 17.55 -3.98 0.84
CA LEU A 148 18.10 -3.69 -0.47
C LEU A 148 17.85 -4.87 -1.41
N ASP A 149 17.43 -4.59 -2.63
CA ASP A 149 17.37 -5.59 -3.69
C ASP A 149 18.76 -5.85 -4.31
N GLU A 150 18.84 -6.79 -5.24
CA GLU A 150 20.07 -7.19 -5.93
C GLU A 150 20.76 -6.05 -6.72
N HIS A 151 20.05 -4.95 -6.96
CA HIS A 151 20.53 -3.77 -7.66
C HIS A 151 20.73 -2.57 -6.73
N ASN A 152 20.79 -2.78 -5.41
CA ASN A 152 20.90 -1.73 -4.39
C ASN A 152 19.75 -0.73 -4.35
N HIS A 153 18.57 -1.12 -4.84
CA HIS A 153 17.36 -0.35 -4.59
C HIS A 153 16.81 -0.65 -3.21
N LEU A 154 16.55 0.39 -2.44
CA LEU A 154 15.90 0.28 -1.14
C LEU A 154 14.40 0.06 -1.32
N LYS A 155 13.87 -0.95 -0.63
CA LYS A 155 12.43 -1.17 -0.41
C LYS A 155 12.10 -0.86 1.04
N ILE A 156 11.14 0.04 1.25
CA ILE A 156 10.62 0.35 2.58
C ILE A 156 9.38 -0.53 2.80
N ILE A 157 9.36 -1.24 3.92
CA ILE A 157 8.29 -2.16 4.27
C ILE A 157 7.29 -1.45 5.22
N ASP A 158 7.72 -1.06 6.41
CA ASP A 158 6.89 -0.37 7.42
C ASP A 158 7.78 0.37 8.42
N ARG A 159 7.22 0.95 9.48
CA ARG A 159 7.98 1.43 10.63
C ARG A 159 8.59 0.25 11.38
N ALA A 160 9.86 0.34 11.75
CA ALA A 160 10.58 -0.72 12.44
C ALA A 160 9.86 -1.20 13.72
N ARG A 161 9.21 -0.29 14.45
CA ARG A 161 8.40 -0.62 15.65
C ARG A 161 7.07 -1.33 15.37
N ASP A 162 6.54 -1.19 14.15
CA ASP A 162 5.25 -1.74 13.74
C ASP A 162 5.43 -3.11 13.02
N VAL A 163 6.67 -3.46 12.67
CA VAL A 163 7.04 -4.80 12.18
C VAL A 163 7.03 -5.79 13.35
N SER A 164 6.39 -6.93 13.12
CA SER A 164 6.32 -8.03 14.08
C SER A 164 6.43 -9.37 13.34
N ARG A 165 6.09 -10.47 14.00
CA ARG A 165 6.16 -11.83 13.42
C ARG A 165 4.82 -12.52 13.53
N LEU A 166 4.55 -13.39 12.56
CA LEU A 166 3.49 -14.37 12.68
C LEU A 166 3.89 -15.44 13.71
N ALA A 167 2.90 -16.04 14.36
CA ALA A 167 3.08 -17.19 15.23
C ALA A 167 3.01 -18.51 14.42
N ASP A 168 3.68 -18.53 13.26
CA ASP A 168 3.88 -19.72 12.43
C ASP A 168 5.27 -20.33 12.71
N GLU A 169 5.52 -21.52 12.17
CA GLU A 169 6.78 -22.26 12.43
C GLU A 169 8.03 -21.52 11.94
N SER A 170 7.89 -20.70 10.89
CA SER A 170 8.98 -19.91 10.30
C SER A 170 9.19 -18.55 10.94
N GLU A 171 8.38 -18.19 11.95
CA GLU A 171 8.38 -16.86 12.58
C GLU A 171 8.34 -15.74 11.53
N THR A 172 7.47 -15.89 10.54
CA THR A 172 7.41 -15.10 9.32
C THR A 172 7.33 -13.61 9.62
N LEU A 173 8.11 -12.80 8.89
CA LEU A 173 8.07 -11.34 8.98
C LEU A 173 6.66 -10.83 8.65
N PHE A 174 6.09 -10.06 9.57
CA PHE A 174 4.78 -9.46 9.40
C PHE A 174 4.86 -7.93 9.48
N ALA A 175 4.54 -7.29 8.36
CA ALA A 175 4.55 -5.84 8.23
C ALA A 175 3.16 -5.36 7.74
N PRO A 176 2.28 -4.93 8.66
CA PRO A 176 0.88 -4.72 8.35
C PRO A 176 0.66 -3.57 7.37
N ARG A 177 1.34 -2.43 7.49
CA ARG A 177 1.11 -1.31 6.56
C ARG A 177 1.55 -1.62 5.15
N TYR A 178 2.56 -2.48 4.98
CA TYR A 178 3.02 -2.90 3.66
C TYR A 178 1.88 -3.60 2.90
N ILE A 179 1.23 -4.55 3.56
CA ILE A 179 0.10 -5.31 3.00
C ILE A 179 -1.12 -4.41 2.82
N GLU A 180 -1.44 -3.56 3.81
CA GLU A 180 -2.56 -2.60 3.74
C GLU A 180 -2.40 -1.62 2.57
N ASN A 181 -1.19 -1.10 2.36
CA ASN A 181 -0.92 -0.17 1.25
C ASN A 181 -1.02 -0.88 -0.09
N LYS A 182 -0.52 -2.11 -0.23
CA LYS A 182 -0.70 -2.91 -1.45
C LYS A 182 -2.19 -3.13 -1.76
N LEU A 183 -3.01 -3.44 -0.76
CA LEU A 183 -4.46 -3.58 -0.92
C LEU A 183 -5.12 -2.27 -1.34
N LYS A 184 -4.76 -1.15 -0.70
CA LYS A 184 -5.27 0.19 -1.00
C LYS A 184 -4.84 0.76 -2.34
N PHE A 185 -3.94 0.09 -3.06
CA PHE A 185 -3.68 0.41 -4.46
C PHE A 185 -4.82 -0.03 -5.38
N SER A 186 -5.70 -0.92 -4.91
CA SER A 186 -6.96 -1.22 -5.57
C SER A 186 -7.92 -0.04 -5.46
N GLN A 187 -8.54 0.34 -6.58
CA GLN A 187 -9.60 1.36 -6.58
C GLN A 187 -10.85 0.92 -5.80
N PHE A 188 -11.03 -0.38 -5.56
CA PHE A 188 -12.19 -0.94 -4.90
C PHE A 188 -12.05 -0.99 -3.38
N ILE A 189 -10.85 -0.77 -2.83
CA ILE A 189 -10.54 -0.87 -1.40
C ILE A 189 -10.26 0.54 -0.85
N LYS A 190 -11.15 1.01 0.03
CA LYS A 190 -11.02 2.28 0.75
C LYS A 190 -9.98 2.21 1.85
N GLU A 191 -10.11 1.17 2.68
CA GLU A 191 -9.26 0.93 3.83
C GLU A 191 -9.07 -0.57 4.00
N ALA A 192 -7.90 -0.93 4.49
CA ALA A 192 -7.58 -2.30 4.87
C ALA A 192 -6.98 -2.27 6.27
N VAL A 193 -7.44 -3.16 7.15
CA VAL A 193 -6.83 -3.37 8.47
C VAL A 193 -6.35 -4.79 8.54
N VAL A 194 -5.03 -4.94 8.49
CA VAL A 194 -4.37 -6.23 8.46
C VAL A 194 -4.01 -6.66 9.88
N HIS A 195 -4.27 -7.93 10.17
CA HIS A 195 -4.04 -8.61 11.43
C HIS A 195 -3.09 -9.79 11.18
N GLY A 196 -2.15 -10.03 12.09
CA GLY A 196 -1.16 -11.11 11.92
C GLY A 196 -0.17 -11.22 13.08
N SER A 197 0.09 -10.13 13.81
CA SER A 197 0.96 -10.14 14.99
C SER A 197 0.50 -11.20 16.00
N ASP A 198 1.38 -12.14 16.33
CA ASP A 198 1.12 -13.28 17.22
C ASP A 198 -0.07 -14.17 16.77
N ARG A 199 -0.30 -14.24 15.46
CA ARG A 199 -1.35 -15.06 14.83
C ARG A 199 -0.74 -16.04 13.82
N PRO A 200 -1.39 -17.19 13.56
CA PRO A 200 -0.84 -18.22 12.68
C PRO A 200 -0.77 -17.82 11.20
N PHE A 201 -1.56 -16.82 10.78
CA PHE A 201 -1.59 -16.34 9.41
C PHE A 201 -2.05 -14.87 9.35
N VAL A 202 -1.99 -14.27 8.17
CA VAL A 202 -2.49 -12.91 7.94
C VAL A 202 -3.98 -12.95 7.63
N GLY A 203 -4.75 -12.25 8.47
CA GLY A 203 -6.17 -11.96 8.24
C GLY A 203 -6.39 -10.47 7.96
N VAL A 204 -7.40 -10.10 7.18
CA VAL A 204 -7.68 -8.69 6.85
C VAL A 204 -9.16 -8.30 6.94
N PHE A 205 -9.41 -7.10 7.47
CA PHE A 205 -10.68 -6.40 7.32
C PHE A 205 -10.60 -5.43 6.15
N ILE A 206 -11.62 -5.44 5.30
CA ILE A 206 -11.72 -4.56 4.15
C ILE A 206 -12.88 -3.60 4.31
N ASN A 207 -12.64 -2.31 4.07
CA ASN A 207 -13.68 -1.39 3.64
C ASN A 207 -13.62 -1.21 2.14
N ILE A 208 -14.73 -1.47 1.46
CA ILE A 208 -14.86 -1.13 0.04
C ILE A 208 -14.94 0.39 -0.15
N ASP A 209 -14.46 0.88 -1.30
CA ASP A 209 -14.78 2.25 -1.74
C ASP A 209 -16.18 2.26 -2.36
N LEU A 210 -17.12 2.92 -1.67
CA LEU A 210 -18.54 2.92 -2.06
C LEU A 210 -18.78 3.46 -3.47
N GLU A 211 -18.03 4.47 -3.89
CA GLU A 211 -18.22 5.09 -5.20
C GLU A 211 -17.66 4.19 -6.30
N ALA A 212 -16.44 3.65 -6.12
CA ALA A 212 -15.82 2.78 -7.11
C ALA A 212 -16.58 1.44 -7.25
N VAL A 213 -16.92 0.80 -6.13
CA VAL A 213 -17.67 -0.46 -6.13
C VAL A 213 -19.12 -0.23 -6.57
N GLY A 214 -19.74 0.90 -6.21
CA GLY A 214 -21.06 1.27 -6.71
C GLY A 214 -21.10 1.41 -8.24
N ASN A 215 -20.15 2.17 -8.80
CA ASN A 215 -20.00 2.32 -10.26
C ASN A 215 -19.68 0.99 -10.99
N TRP A 216 -18.99 0.07 -10.33
CA TRP A 216 -18.76 -1.28 -10.85
C TRP A 216 -20.05 -2.10 -10.80
N SER A 217 -20.76 -2.06 -9.68
CA SER A 217 -22.02 -2.76 -9.41
C SER A 217 -23.10 -2.39 -10.43
N GLU A 218 -23.26 -1.09 -10.71
CA GLU A 218 -24.18 -0.60 -11.75
C GLU A 218 -23.86 -1.17 -13.14
N ARG A 219 -22.57 -1.28 -13.50
CA ARG A 219 -22.15 -1.88 -14.78
C ARG A 219 -22.39 -3.38 -14.85
N GLN A 220 -22.44 -4.05 -13.71
CA GLN A 220 -22.85 -5.47 -13.61
C GLN A 220 -24.38 -5.63 -13.56
N GLY A 221 -25.15 -4.54 -13.53
CA GLY A 221 -26.61 -4.58 -13.38
C GLY A 221 -27.05 -4.94 -11.96
N LEU A 222 -26.20 -4.73 -10.97
CA LEU A 222 -26.47 -5.01 -9.56
C LEU A 222 -26.98 -3.75 -8.86
N ALA A 223 -28.25 -3.75 -8.45
CA ALA A 223 -28.82 -2.66 -7.67
C ALA A 223 -28.52 -2.85 -6.17
N TYR A 224 -28.16 -1.76 -5.49
CA TYR A 224 -27.92 -1.73 -4.05
C TYR A 224 -28.58 -0.49 -3.42
N THR A 225 -28.81 -0.55 -2.11
CA THR A 225 -29.55 0.49 -1.37
C THR A 225 -28.70 1.24 -0.34
N SER A 226 -27.64 0.59 0.15
CA SER A 226 -26.76 1.13 1.19
C SER A 226 -25.37 0.51 1.09
N TYR A 227 -24.42 1.08 1.83
CA TYR A 227 -23.08 0.50 1.95
C TYR A 227 -23.11 -0.94 2.45
N SER A 228 -23.87 -1.22 3.52
CA SER A 228 -23.94 -2.56 4.12
C SER A 228 -24.56 -3.58 3.17
N ASP A 229 -25.59 -3.19 2.41
CA ASP A 229 -26.19 -4.04 1.36
C ASP A 229 -25.16 -4.35 0.26
N LEU A 230 -24.42 -3.34 -0.22
CA LEU A 230 -23.40 -3.57 -1.24
C LEU A 230 -22.22 -4.42 -0.73
N ALA A 231 -21.72 -4.12 0.47
CA ALA A 231 -20.60 -4.80 1.10
C ALA A 231 -20.88 -6.28 1.40
N ALA A 232 -22.14 -6.64 1.68
CA ALA A 232 -22.55 -8.01 1.95
C ALA A 232 -22.79 -8.87 0.69
N ARG A 233 -22.68 -8.30 -0.52
CA ARG A 233 -22.98 -9.01 -1.78
C ARG A 233 -21.92 -10.05 -2.09
N PRO A 234 -22.31 -11.30 -2.44
CA PRO A 234 -21.35 -12.33 -2.87
C PRO A 234 -20.46 -11.86 -4.02
N GLU A 235 -21.01 -11.08 -4.97
CA GLU A 235 -20.27 -10.56 -6.12
C GLU A 235 -19.21 -9.51 -5.72
N VAL A 236 -19.46 -8.75 -4.65
CA VAL A 236 -18.48 -7.80 -4.11
C VAL A 236 -17.40 -8.55 -3.35
N TYR A 237 -17.74 -9.61 -2.63
CA TYR A 237 -16.72 -10.48 -2.05
C TYR A 237 -15.85 -11.16 -3.12
N ASP A 238 -16.43 -11.61 -4.25
CA ASP A 238 -15.66 -12.16 -5.37
C ASP A 238 -14.70 -11.10 -5.96
N LEU A 239 -15.17 -9.86 -6.12
CA LEU A 239 -14.35 -8.74 -6.57
C LEU A 239 -13.17 -8.49 -5.62
N ILE A 240 -13.43 -8.38 -4.32
CA ILE A 240 -12.39 -8.11 -3.32
C ILE A 240 -11.44 -9.30 -3.17
N GLN A 241 -11.94 -10.54 -3.26
CA GLN A 241 -11.10 -11.72 -3.26
C GLN A 241 -10.08 -11.68 -4.41
N GLY A 242 -10.50 -11.30 -5.63
CA GLY A 242 -9.59 -11.14 -6.76
C GLY A 242 -8.50 -10.08 -6.52
N GLU A 243 -8.82 -8.99 -5.81
CA GLU A 243 -7.84 -7.98 -5.43
C GLU A 243 -6.85 -8.50 -4.38
N ILE A 244 -7.31 -9.30 -3.42
CA ILE A 244 -6.46 -9.96 -2.41
C ILE A 244 -5.56 -10.99 -3.09
N GLU A 245 -6.08 -11.81 -3.99
CA GLU A 245 -5.31 -12.81 -4.75
C GLU A 245 -4.20 -12.13 -5.58
N ARG A 246 -4.50 -10.98 -6.20
CA ARG A 246 -3.50 -10.16 -6.90
C ARG A 246 -2.40 -9.66 -5.96
N VAL A 247 -2.75 -9.23 -4.74
CA VAL A 247 -1.76 -8.82 -3.73
C VAL A 247 -0.94 -10.02 -3.26
N ASN A 248 -1.57 -11.18 -3.00
CA ASN A 248 -0.88 -12.42 -2.62
C ASN A 248 0.11 -12.88 -3.68
N ALA A 249 -0.26 -12.82 -4.97
CA ALA A 249 0.66 -13.12 -6.06
C ALA A 249 1.87 -12.17 -6.07
N SER A 250 1.67 -10.87 -5.81
CA SER A 250 2.78 -9.92 -5.67
C SER A 250 3.65 -10.18 -4.44
N LEU A 251 3.08 -10.63 -3.32
CA LEU A 251 3.85 -10.99 -2.12
C LEU A 251 4.66 -12.27 -2.35
N ALA A 252 4.14 -13.22 -3.14
CA ALA A 252 4.83 -14.46 -3.49
C ALA A 252 6.07 -14.26 -4.39
N GLU A 253 6.19 -13.10 -5.05
CA GLU A 253 7.38 -12.68 -5.80
C GLU A 253 8.49 -12.13 -4.90
N GLU A 254 8.19 -11.81 -3.64
CA GLU A 254 9.10 -11.15 -2.70
C GLU A 254 9.59 -12.14 -1.62
N PRO A 255 10.86 -12.57 -1.62
CA PRO A 255 11.36 -13.59 -0.70
C PRO A 255 11.12 -13.26 0.79
N GLN A 256 11.24 -11.99 1.17
CA GLN A 256 11.05 -11.51 2.54
C GLN A 256 9.57 -11.48 2.97
N MET A 257 8.63 -11.45 2.03
CA MET A 257 7.20 -11.27 2.29
C MET A 257 6.34 -12.46 1.85
N THR A 258 6.92 -13.48 1.22
CA THR A 258 6.18 -14.63 0.65
C THR A 258 5.36 -15.40 1.68
N GLY A 259 5.79 -15.44 2.95
CA GLY A 259 5.06 -16.11 4.03
C GLY A 259 3.90 -15.28 4.58
N ALA A 260 3.90 -13.96 4.35
CA ALA A 260 2.92 -13.03 4.90
C ALA A 260 1.68 -12.86 4.00
N GLN A 261 1.33 -13.90 3.25
CA GLN A 261 0.15 -13.89 2.39
C GLN A 261 -1.14 -13.92 3.20
N ILE A 262 -2.16 -13.21 2.69
CA ILE A 262 -3.48 -13.13 3.30
C ILE A 262 -4.19 -14.46 3.09
N GLN A 263 -4.62 -15.08 4.18
CA GLN A 263 -5.33 -16.36 4.16
C GLN A 263 -6.82 -16.21 4.44
N ARG A 264 -7.22 -15.15 5.16
CA ARG A 264 -8.63 -14.88 5.46
C ARG A 264 -8.98 -13.42 5.38
N PHE A 265 -10.20 -13.13 4.94
CA PHE A 265 -10.72 -11.77 4.97
C PHE A 265 -12.22 -11.71 5.24
N LEU A 266 -12.66 -10.52 5.63
CA LEU A 266 -14.07 -10.13 5.64
C LEU A 266 -14.21 -8.68 5.16
N ILE A 267 -15.40 -8.32 4.71
CA ILE A 267 -15.75 -6.94 4.37
C ILE A 267 -16.56 -6.37 5.53
N LEU A 268 -16.13 -5.22 6.07
CA LEU A 268 -16.85 -4.56 7.16
C LEU A 268 -18.18 -4.01 6.64
N HIS A 269 -19.23 -4.16 7.45
CA HIS A 269 -20.58 -3.63 7.20
C HIS A 269 -20.70 -2.10 7.17
N LYS A 270 -19.67 -1.37 7.61
CA LYS A 270 -19.62 0.10 7.61
C LYS A 270 -18.20 0.57 7.33
N GLU A 271 -18.06 1.79 6.81
CA GLU A 271 -16.76 2.47 6.71
C GLU A 271 -16.20 2.80 8.10
N LEU A 272 -14.87 2.70 8.24
CA LEU A 272 -14.17 3.20 9.43
C LEU A 272 -14.22 4.74 9.46
N ASP A 273 -14.58 5.28 10.62
CA ASP A 273 -14.86 6.72 10.76
C ASP A 273 -13.94 7.40 11.80
N PRO A 274 -13.37 8.59 11.50
CA PRO A 274 -12.65 9.38 12.49
C PRO A 274 -13.48 9.81 13.71
N ASP A 275 -14.78 10.09 13.54
CA ASP A 275 -15.70 10.50 14.60
C ASP A 275 -16.06 9.32 15.52
N ASP A 276 -16.00 8.09 14.99
CA ASP A 276 -16.04 6.86 15.79
C ASP A 276 -14.69 6.57 16.51
N GLY A 277 -13.67 7.38 16.26
CA GLY A 277 -12.33 7.23 16.84
C GLY A 277 -11.53 6.06 16.26
N GLU A 278 -11.99 5.47 15.16
CA GLU A 278 -11.37 4.33 14.47
C GLU A 278 -10.21 4.78 13.58
N LEU A 279 -10.33 5.99 13.05
CA LEU A 279 -9.30 6.69 12.30
C LEU A 279 -8.86 7.96 13.02
N THR A 280 -7.66 8.46 12.72
CA THR A 280 -7.30 9.85 13.03
C THR A 280 -8.02 10.82 12.09
N ARG A 281 -8.01 12.12 12.38
CA ARG A 281 -8.49 13.17 11.45
C ARG A 281 -7.73 13.17 10.11
N THR A 282 -6.51 12.68 10.10
CA THR A 282 -5.69 12.44 8.90
C THR A 282 -5.92 11.05 8.29
N ARG A 283 -6.99 10.35 8.68
CA ARG A 283 -7.41 9.03 8.19
C ARG A 283 -6.38 7.91 8.42
N LYS A 284 -5.59 7.98 9.50
CA LYS A 284 -4.71 6.87 9.91
C LYS A 284 -5.46 5.92 10.84
N VAL A 285 -5.37 4.62 10.58
CA VAL A 285 -6.00 3.57 11.40
C VAL A 285 -5.48 3.58 12.84
N ARG A 286 -6.39 3.60 13.82
CA ARG A 286 -6.07 3.48 15.25
C ARG A 286 -6.22 2.02 15.70
N ARG A 287 -5.20 1.20 15.41
CA ARG A 287 -5.21 -0.26 15.63
C ARG A 287 -5.70 -0.71 17.01
N GLY A 288 -5.30 -0.03 18.09
CA GLY A 288 -5.77 -0.36 19.44
C GLY A 288 -7.29 -0.18 19.62
N VAL A 289 -7.87 0.84 19.00
CA VAL A 289 -9.33 1.06 19.00
C VAL A 289 -10.02 0.02 18.13
N ILE A 290 -9.46 -0.31 16.97
CA ILE A 290 -9.99 -1.38 16.10
C ILE A 290 -10.00 -2.72 16.84
N ALA A 291 -8.89 -3.09 17.48
CA ALA A 291 -8.78 -4.33 18.24
C ALA A 291 -9.79 -4.41 19.39
N GLN A 292 -10.06 -3.28 20.05
CA GLN A 292 -11.05 -3.20 21.11
C GLN A 292 -12.49 -3.30 20.59
N LYS A 293 -12.85 -2.55 19.54
CA LYS A 293 -14.22 -2.49 19.01
C LYS A 293 -14.62 -3.74 18.23
N TYR A 294 -13.69 -4.28 17.46
CA TYR A 294 -13.93 -5.38 16.53
C TYR A 294 -13.32 -6.71 17.01
N GLY A 295 -13.07 -6.85 18.32
CA GLY A 295 -12.43 -8.03 18.90
C GLY A 295 -13.16 -9.34 18.59
N GLU A 296 -14.50 -9.32 18.55
CA GLU A 296 -15.32 -10.47 18.13
C GLU A 296 -15.07 -10.84 16.66
N LEU A 297 -15.03 -9.85 15.76
CA LEU A 297 -14.71 -10.06 14.34
C LEU A 297 -13.29 -10.61 14.16
N ILE A 298 -12.32 -10.09 14.94
CA ILE A 298 -10.94 -10.58 14.88
C ILE A 298 -10.90 -12.04 15.33
N THR A 299 -11.63 -12.38 16.39
CA THR A 299 -11.70 -13.76 16.89
C THR A 299 -12.30 -14.69 15.84
N ALA A 300 -13.40 -14.30 15.21
CA ALA A 300 -14.04 -15.08 14.16
C ALA A 300 -13.15 -15.24 12.92
N LEU A 301 -12.38 -14.21 12.55
CA LEU A 301 -11.43 -14.26 11.44
C LEU A 301 -10.37 -15.38 11.62
N TYR A 302 -10.03 -15.73 12.87
CA TYR A 302 -9.10 -16.82 13.22
C TYR A 302 -9.81 -18.08 13.74
N GLY A 303 -11.14 -18.12 13.74
CA GLY A 303 -11.94 -19.30 14.09
C GLY A 303 -12.18 -20.19 12.88
N ASP A 304 -13.12 -21.13 12.99
CA ASP A 304 -13.55 -21.99 11.87
C ASP A 304 -14.84 -21.48 11.18
N ASP A 305 -15.40 -20.37 11.66
CA ASP A 305 -16.66 -19.80 11.17
C ASP A 305 -16.49 -19.19 9.78
N ASP A 306 -17.52 -19.34 8.93
CA ASP A 306 -17.62 -18.71 7.62
C ASP A 306 -18.51 -17.46 7.63
N HIS A 307 -19.23 -17.20 8.72
CA HIS A 307 -20.12 -16.06 8.91
C HIS A 307 -20.07 -15.58 10.37
N ILE A 308 -20.26 -14.27 10.57
CA ILE A 308 -20.46 -13.69 11.90
C ILE A 308 -21.56 -12.63 11.88
N ALA A 309 -22.60 -12.87 12.68
CA ALA A 309 -23.64 -11.90 12.93
C ALA A 309 -23.16 -10.86 13.95
N ILE A 310 -23.32 -9.59 13.62
CA ILE A 310 -22.99 -8.47 14.50
C ILE A 310 -24.20 -7.58 14.74
N GLU A 311 -24.31 -7.10 15.98
CA GLU A 311 -25.21 -6.02 16.34
C GLU A 311 -24.36 -4.79 16.68
N ALA A 312 -24.25 -3.86 15.73
CA ALA A 312 -23.55 -2.61 15.96
C ALA A 312 -24.55 -1.51 16.33
N GLN A 313 -24.30 -0.79 17.43
CA GLN A 313 -25.00 0.47 17.69
C GLN A 313 -24.40 1.55 16.78
N VAL A 314 -25.23 2.11 15.90
CA VAL A 314 -24.86 3.21 15.02
C VAL A 314 -25.53 4.48 15.52
N MET A 315 -24.74 5.54 15.65
CA MET A 315 -25.26 6.89 15.92
C MET A 315 -25.44 7.59 14.58
N PHE A 316 -26.67 7.95 14.25
CA PHE A 316 -26.98 8.71 13.05
C PHE A 316 -26.53 10.17 13.22
N GLU A 317 -26.31 10.88 12.11
CA GLU A 317 -25.88 12.29 12.10
C GLU A 317 -26.84 13.22 12.85
N ASP A 318 -28.10 12.83 13.01
CA ASP A 318 -29.11 13.57 13.78
C ASP A 318 -29.10 13.26 15.30
N GLY A 319 -28.12 12.50 15.77
CA GLY A 319 -27.92 12.14 17.17
C GLY A 319 -28.77 10.97 17.66
N ARG A 320 -29.59 10.34 16.80
CA ARG A 320 -30.32 9.12 17.15
C ARG A 320 -29.38 7.92 17.17
N SER A 321 -29.57 7.00 18.11
CA SER A 321 -28.92 5.69 18.09
C SER A 321 -29.87 4.64 17.51
N GLY A 322 -29.35 3.76 16.66
CA GLY A 322 -30.04 2.58 16.16
C GLY A 322 -29.14 1.36 16.20
N THR A 323 -29.73 0.16 16.15
CA THR A 323 -28.97 -1.09 16.03
C THR A 323 -28.96 -1.51 14.57
N VAL A 324 -27.77 -1.58 13.97
CA VAL A 324 -27.56 -2.23 12.67
C VAL A 324 -27.18 -3.67 12.94
N ARG A 325 -27.99 -4.59 12.41
CA ARG A 325 -27.63 -6.01 12.32
C ARG A 325 -26.99 -6.24 10.96
N ALA A 326 -25.80 -6.81 10.96
CA ALA A 326 -25.16 -7.27 9.73
C ALA A 326 -24.68 -8.70 9.93
N ASP A 327 -24.79 -9.49 8.87
CA ASP A 327 -24.21 -10.83 8.80
C ASP A 327 -23.01 -10.74 7.86
N LEU A 328 -21.81 -10.92 8.41
CA LEU A 328 -20.57 -10.75 7.67
C LEU A 328 -20.05 -12.11 7.24
N GLN A 329 -19.89 -12.30 5.94
CA GLN A 329 -19.19 -13.47 5.41
C GLN A 329 -17.68 -13.36 5.72
N ILE A 330 -17.07 -14.46 6.10
CA ILE A 330 -15.63 -14.66 6.26
C ILE A 330 -15.21 -15.61 5.13
N ARG A 331 -14.17 -15.23 4.38
CA ARG A 331 -13.69 -16.04 3.25
C ARG A 331 -12.23 -16.40 3.41
N ASP A 332 -11.95 -17.65 3.07
CA ASP A 332 -10.61 -18.19 2.88
C ASP A 332 -10.05 -17.76 1.53
N VAL A 333 -8.75 -17.48 1.49
CA VAL A 333 -7.99 -17.21 0.27
C VAL A 333 -6.78 -18.11 0.24
N ALA A 334 -6.64 -18.89 -0.84
CA ALA A 334 -5.51 -19.78 -0.98
C ALA A 334 -4.22 -18.97 -1.18
N PRO A 335 -3.13 -19.29 -0.44
CA PRO A 335 -1.84 -18.68 -0.71
C PRO A 335 -1.33 -19.11 -2.09
N THR A 336 -0.74 -18.16 -2.80
CA THR A 336 -0.04 -18.40 -4.05
C THR A 336 1.28 -19.12 -3.75
N ALA A 337 1.57 -20.18 -4.51
CA ALA A 337 2.85 -20.86 -4.39
C ALA A 337 4.00 -19.90 -4.70
N ALA A 338 5.03 -19.90 -3.86
CA ALA A 338 6.23 -19.09 -4.09
C ALA A 338 6.82 -19.41 -5.47
N LEU A 339 7.14 -18.38 -6.25
CA LEU A 339 7.91 -18.57 -7.47
C LEU A 339 9.28 -19.12 -7.06
N ALA A 340 9.63 -20.31 -7.55
CA ALA A 340 10.96 -20.85 -7.34
C ALA A 340 11.98 -19.80 -7.78
N ALA A 341 12.89 -19.40 -6.89
CA ALA A 341 13.95 -18.47 -7.22
C ALA A 341 14.62 -18.94 -8.52
N ALA A 342 14.53 -18.12 -9.57
CA ALA A 342 15.20 -18.42 -10.82
C ALA A 342 16.71 -18.54 -10.54
N PRO A 343 17.38 -19.58 -11.04
CA PRO A 343 18.77 -19.88 -10.71
C PRO A 343 19.77 -18.84 -11.19
#